data_AF-A0A3N6HJN4-F1
#
_entry.id   AF-A0A3N6HJN4-F1
#
_cell.length_a   1.000
_cell.length_b   1.000
_cell.length_c   1.000
_cell.angle_alpha   90.00
_cell.angle_beta   90.00
_cell.angle_gamma   90.00
#
_symmetry.space_group_name_H-M   'P 1'
#
loop_
_entity.id
_entity.type
_entity.pdbx_description
1 polymer ?
#
loop_
_entity_poly.entity_id
_entity_poly.type
_entity_poly.pdbx_seq_one_letter_code
_entity_poly.pdbx_strand_id
1 'polypeptide(L)'
;MAKPPAVAPAVPSPEPPPPPKPAPAPPTAPETSAPPPDPTPEPRPTSATPRPVPTPPSPSPSPPPTPRPTPTPEPPQPAAPAPEVYRFSELEYSLTGDHSEPEVAIGRSSWIWQRSTLSIASTRYAHGVSVHARSSVTIRLHRACSRYEAMVGVDDLTSGLGAVRFSVFGGSGTRLWRSPVVKGGSPAVPVSVAIGGQTSIRLVVEPASPFGSVALADWAESRISCA
;
A
#
# COMPACT_ATOMS: atom_id res chain seq x y z
N MET A 1 72.69 -15.37 -10.13
CA MET A 1 72.07 -14.88 -11.38
C MET A 1 70.86 -15.76 -11.66
N ALA A 2 69.63 -15.24 -11.53
CA ALA A 2 68.39 -16.01 -11.64
C ALA A 2 67.74 -15.81 -13.04
N LYS A 3 67.25 -16.91 -13.62
CA LYS A 3 66.68 -17.00 -14.97
C LYS A 3 65.26 -16.36 -14.99
N PRO A 4 64.83 -15.67 -16.05
CA PRO A 4 63.49 -15.06 -16.11
C PRO A 4 62.39 -16.12 -16.29
N PRO A 5 61.17 -15.90 -15.79
CA PRO A 5 60.05 -16.81 -15.99
C PRO A 5 59.48 -16.70 -17.42
N ALA A 6 59.07 -17.85 -17.97
CA ALA A 6 58.47 -17.99 -19.28
C ALA A 6 57.02 -17.50 -19.30
N VAL A 7 56.65 -16.79 -20.37
CA VAL A 7 55.30 -16.26 -20.63
C VAL A 7 54.41 -17.38 -21.19
N ALA A 8 53.25 -17.61 -20.58
CA ALA A 8 52.24 -18.54 -21.07
C ALA A 8 51.43 -17.95 -22.24
N PRO A 9 50.96 -18.75 -23.21
CA PRO A 9 50.17 -18.25 -24.34
C PRO A 9 48.76 -17.85 -23.90
N ALA A 10 48.26 -16.74 -24.45
CA ALA A 10 46.91 -16.24 -24.22
C ALA A 10 45.86 -17.17 -24.85
N VAL A 11 44.88 -17.59 -24.05
CA VAL A 11 43.69 -18.33 -24.53
C VAL A 11 42.75 -17.33 -25.22
N PRO A 12 42.26 -17.61 -26.44
CA PRO A 12 41.32 -16.71 -27.11
C PRO A 12 39.99 -16.65 -26.33
N SER A 13 39.49 -15.43 -26.13
CA SER A 13 38.19 -15.19 -25.49
C SER A 13 37.05 -15.71 -26.37
N PRO A 14 36.00 -16.32 -25.78
CA PRO A 14 34.80 -16.71 -26.52
C PRO A 14 34.05 -15.47 -27.03
N GLU A 15 33.56 -15.56 -28.26
CA GLU A 15 32.82 -14.48 -28.92
C GLU A 15 31.46 -14.21 -28.23
N PRO A 16 31.01 -12.95 -28.13
CA PRO A 16 29.74 -12.62 -27.51
C PRO A 16 28.55 -13.25 -28.27
N PRO A 17 27.48 -13.65 -27.56
CA PRO A 17 26.28 -14.17 -28.22
C PRO A 17 25.60 -13.08 -29.07
N PRO A 18 24.94 -13.47 -30.18
CA PRO A 18 24.25 -12.52 -31.04
C PRO A 18 23.07 -11.86 -30.31
N PRO A 19 22.71 -10.62 -30.66
CA PRO A 19 21.62 -9.90 -30.03
C PRO A 19 20.26 -10.59 -30.28
N PRO A 20 19.33 -10.53 -29.32
CA PRO A 20 18.00 -11.10 -29.47
C PRO A 20 17.20 -10.39 -30.57
N LYS A 21 16.47 -11.18 -31.36
CA LYS A 21 15.63 -10.71 -32.46
C LYS A 21 14.47 -9.84 -31.92
N PRO A 22 14.11 -8.71 -32.56
CA PRO A 22 13.00 -7.87 -32.13
C PRO A 22 11.67 -8.65 -32.10
N ALA A 23 10.92 -8.49 -31.01
CA ALA A 23 9.58 -9.05 -30.87
C ALA A 23 8.58 -8.37 -31.84
N PRO A 24 7.58 -9.10 -32.37
CA PRO A 24 6.54 -8.51 -33.21
C PRO A 24 5.73 -7.45 -32.45
N ALA A 25 5.38 -6.35 -33.13
CA ALA A 25 4.50 -5.32 -32.58
C ALA A 25 3.09 -5.89 -32.32
N PRO A 26 2.43 -5.47 -31.22
CA PRO A 26 1.04 -5.87 -30.94
C PRO A 26 0.08 -5.30 -32.00
N PRO A 27 -1.00 -6.03 -32.34
CA PRO A 27 -2.00 -5.55 -33.30
C PRO A 27 -2.79 -4.37 -32.72
N THR A 28 -2.97 -3.34 -33.54
CA THR A 28 -3.76 -2.14 -33.24
C THR A 28 -5.23 -2.52 -32.98
N ALA A 29 -5.78 -2.08 -31.85
CA ALA A 29 -7.20 -2.22 -31.55
C ALA A 29 -8.06 -1.35 -32.49
N PRO A 30 -9.20 -1.83 -32.99
CA PRO A 30 -10.10 -1.00 -33.80
C PRO A 30 -10.79 0.08 -32.94
N GLU A 31 -10.73 1.32 -33.42
CA GLU A 31 -11.44 2.48 -32.85
C GLU A 31 -12.96 2.23 -32.87
N THR A 32 -13.60 2.37 -31.72
CA THR A 32 -15.06 2.29 -31.60
C THR A 32 -15.63 3.69 -31.87
N SER A 33 -16.33 3.86 -32.98
CA SER A 33 -17.06 5.09 -33.32
C SER A 33 -18.17 5.36 -32.30
N ALA A 34 -18.18 6.56 -31.72
CA ALA A 34 -19.25 7.04 -30.86
C ALA A 34 -20.54 7.35 -31.68
N PRO A 35 -21.75 7.03 -31.17
CA PRO A 35 -23.00 7.40 -31.83
C PRO A 35 -23.34 8.90 -31.65
N PRO A 36 -24.08 9.51 -32.60
CA PRO A 36 -24.41 10.94 -32.59
C PRO A 36 -25.48 11.30 -31.53
N PRO A 37 -25.58 12.59 -31.12
CA PRO A 37 -26.55 13.03 -30.11
C PRO A 37 -27.98 13.16 -30.67
N ASP A 38 -28.96 12.85 -29.83
CA ASP A 38 -30.41 12.94 -30.09
C ASP A 38 -30.90 14.41 -30.21
N PRO A 39 -31.91 14.72 -31.06
CA PRO A 39 -32.46 16.06 -31.20
C PRO A 39 -33.46 16.41 -30.08
N THR A 40 -33.43 17.68 -29.66
CA THR A 40 -34.31 18.29 -28.65
C THR A 40 -35.75 18.45 -29.18
N PRO A 41 -36.80 18.14 -28.39
CA PRO A 41 -38.19 18.39 -28.81
C PRO A 41 -38.65 19.84 -28.53
N GLU A 42 -39.34 20.42 -29.52
CA GLU A 42 -39.97 21.76 -29.52
C GLU A 42 -41.39 21.73 -28.88
N PRO A 43 -41.87 22.81 -28.22
CA PRO A 43 -43.13 22.79 -27.49
C PRO A 43 -44.36 23.02 -28.38
N ARG A 44 -45.44 22.27 -28.13
CA ARG A 44 -46.73 22.37 -28.84
C ARG A 44 -47.69 23.35 -28.12
N PRO A 45 -48.45 24.20 -28.84
CA PRO A 45 -49.37 25.15 -28.22
C PRO A 45 -50.72 24.52 -27.83
N THR A 46 -51.23 24.94 -26.68
CA THR A 46 -52.52 24.59 -26.08
C THR A 46 -53.62 25.51 -26.61
N SER A 47 -54.73 24.96 -27.11
CA SER A 47 -56.01 25.70 -27.16
C SER A 47 -57.19 24.74 -27.34
N ALA A 48 -58.03 24.62 -26.31
CA ALA A 48 -59.45 24.27 -26.44
C ALA A 48 -60.17 24.58 -25.12
N THR A 49 -61.12 25.52 -25.18
CA THR A 49 -62.01 25.92 -24.08
C THR A 49 -63.08 24.85 -23.81
N PRO A 50 -63.40 24.50 -22.55
CA PRO A 50 -64.50 23.57 -22.26
C PRO A 50 -65.83 24.27 -21.98
N ARG A 51 -66.92 23.62 -22.40
CA ARG A 51 -68.34 23.95 -22.16
C ARG A 51 -68.76 23.42 -20.77
N PRO A 52 -69.67 24.07 -20.03
CA PRO A 52 -70.01 23.62 -18.68
C PRO A 52 -70.96 22.41 -18.69
N VAL A 53 -70.61 21.39 -17.90
CA VAL A 53 -71.41 20.20 -17.59
C VAL A 53 -72.10 20.42 -16.23
N PRO A 54 -73.40 20.08 -16.06
CA PRO A 54 -74.11 20.24 -14.80
C PRO A 54 -73.58 19.29 -13.71
N THR A 55 -73.48 19.82 -12.49
CA THR A 55 -72.83 19.22 -11.32
C THR A 55 -73.70 18.14 -10.66
N PRO A 56 -73.21 16.91 -10.44
CA PRO A 56 -73.89 15.92 -9.59
C PRO A 56 -73.79 16.27 -8.09
N PRO A 57 -74.70 15.76 -7.24
CA PRO A 57 -74.71 16.07 -5.81
C PRO A 57 -73.45 15.54 -5.10
N SER A 58 -72.97 16.35 -4.16
CA SER A 58 -71.71 16.14 -3.42
C SER A 58 -71.74 14.87 -2.57
N PRO A 59 -70.71 13.99 -2.63
CA PRO A 59 -70.59 12.87 -1.70
C PRO A 59 -70.20 13.36 -0.30
N SER A 60 -70.73 12.66 0.71
CA SER A 60 -70.45 12.87 2.13
C SER A 60 -68.93 12.86 2.41
N PRO A 61 -68.40 13.73 3.29
CA PRO A 61 -66.96 13.80 3.55
C PRO A 61 -66.43 12.50 4.15
N SER A 62 -65.41 11.94 3.49
CA SER A 62 -64.63 10.82 4.02
C SER A 62 -63.79 11.29 5.21
N PRO A 63 -63.66 10.51 6.30
CA PRO A 63 -62.84 10.89 7.44
C PRO A 63 -61.38 11.11 7.02
N PRO A 64 -60.66 12.06 7.65
CA PRO A 64 -59.29 12.36 7.30
C PRO A 64 -58.38 11.13 7.50
N PRO A 65 -57.38 10.91 6.63
CA PRO A 65 -56.44 9.81 6.79
C PRO A 65 -55.68 9.98 8.10
N THR A 66 -55.59 8.92 8.89
CA THR A 66 -54.81 8.88 10.12
C THR A 66 -53.34 9.17 9.79
N PRO A 67 -52.67 10.09 10.52
CA PRO A 67 -51.27 10.38 10.28
C PRO A 67 -50.43 9.10 10.46
N ARG A 68 -49.64 8.77 9.44
CA ARG A 68 -48.65 7.70 9.52
C ARG A 68 -47.65 8.07 10.61
N PRO A 69 -47.31 7.17 11.55
CA PRO A 69 -46.30 7.46 12.55
C PRO A 69 -44.99 7.85 11.84
N THR A 70 -44.45 9.00 12.21
CA THR A 70 -43.13 9.44 11.78
C THR A 70 -42.12 8.41 12.28
N PRO A 71 -41.21 7.89 11.44
CA PRO A 71 -40.17 7.00 11.94
C PRO A 71 -39.37 7.76 13.00
N THR A 72 -39.36 7.21 14.21
CA THR A 72 -38.52 7.71 15.30
C THR A 72 -37.07 7.75 14.80
N PRO A 73 -36.36 8.89 14.89
CA PRO A 73 -34.95 8.95 14.51
C PRO A 73 -34.18 7.88 15.28
N GLU A 74 -33.45 7.05 14.54
CA GLU A 74 -32.55 6.05 15.13
C GLU A 74 -31.55 6.78 16.03
N PRO A 75 -31.33 6.33 17.28
CA PRO A 75 -30.31 6.92 18.14
C PRO A 75 -28.97 6.99 17.41
N PRO A 76 -28.20 8.09 17.52
CA PRO A 76 -26.89 8.16 16.89
C PRO A 76 -26.04 6.98 17.36
N GLN A 77 -25.70 6.10 16.41
CA GLN A 77 -24.83 4.97 16.66
C GLN A 77 -23.52 5.49 17.25
N PRO A 78 -23.01 4.94 18.37
CA PRO A 78 -21.75 5.38 18.95
C PRO A 78 -20.67 5.41 17.87
N ALA A 79 -20.02 6.57 17.68
CA ALA A 79 -18.92 6.68 16.73
C ALA A 79 -17.91 5.57 17.02
N ALA A 80 -17.51 4.83 15.98
CA ALA A 80 -16.48 3.81 16.13
C ALA A 80 -15.25 4.44 16.83
N PRO A 81 -14.63 3.74 17.80
CA PRO A 81 -13.44 4.25 18.46
C PRO A 81 -12.39 4.64 17.41
N ALA A 82 -11.70 5.76 17.65
CA ALA A 82 -10.64 6.21 16.75
C ALA A 82 -9.57 5.10 16.64
N PRO A 83 -9.01 4.86 15.44
CA PRO A 83 -8.02 3.81 15.27
C PRO A 83 -6.80 4.09 16.14
N GLU A 84 -6.43 3.10 16.93
CA GLU A 84 -5.21 3.12 17.73
C GLU A 84 -4.00 2.90 16.83
N VAL A 85 -2.93 3.66 17.08
CA VAL A 85 -1.74 3.68 16.22
C VAL A 85 -0.54 3.15 16.99
N TYR A 86 -0.05 1.99 16.57
CA TYR A 86 1.16 1.39 17.13
C TYR A 86 2.37 1.70 16.27
N ARG A 87 3.46 2.14 16.89
CA ARG A 87 4.72 2.41 16.19
C ARG A 87 5.62 1.18 16.22
N PHE A 88 6.18 0.82 15.07
CA PHE A 88 7.09 -0.33 14.99
C PHE A 88 8.31 -0.21 15.93
N SER A 89 8.79 1.01 16.15
CA SER A 89 9.89 1.30 17.09
C SER A 89 9.56 1.05 18.55
N GLU A 90 8.28 0.94 18.92
CA GLU A 90 7.80 0.81 20.29
C GLU A 90 7.17 -0.58 20.55
N LEU A 91 7.01 -1.41 19.51
CA LEU A 91 6.41 -2.74 19.69
C LEU A 91 7.28 -3.60 20.59
N GLU A 92 6.62 -4.33 21.47
CA GLU A 92 7.25 -5.34 22.29
C GLU A 92 7.66 -6.55 21.48
N TYR A 93 8.57 -7.34 22.03
CA TYR A 93 8.96 -8.62 21.48
C TYR A 93 8.05 -9.71 22.02
N SER A 94 7.74 -10.70 21.17
CA SER A 94 6.86 -11.82 21.51
C SER A 94 7.36 -12.77 22.60
N LEU A 95 8.48 -12.48 23.26
CA LEU A 95 8.96 -13.23 24.43
C LEU A 95 8.52 -12.58 25.74
N THR A 96 8.23 -11.29 25.72
CA THR A 96 7.97 -10.48 26.91
C THR A 96 6.57 -9.87 26.90
N GLY A 97 5.93 -9.78 25.74
CA GLY A 97 4.59 -9.21 25.61
C GLY A 97 3.47 -10.14 26.05
N ASP A 98 2.31 -9.53 26.33
CA ASP A 98 1.09 -10.20 26.79
C ASP A 98 0.22 -10.79 25.65
N HIS A 99 0.67 -10.60 24.40
CA HIS A 99 0.02 -11.05 23.17
C HIS A 99 -1.36 -10.44 22.90
N SER A 100 -1.61 -9.21 23.37
CA SER A 100 -2.85 -8.47 23.10
C SER A 100 -2.70 -7.41 22.00
N GLU A 101 -1.50 -6.86 21.82
CA GLU A 101 -1.18 -5.79 20.88
C GLU A 101 -0.19 -6.24 19.80
N PRO A 102 0.04 -5.45 18.74
CA PRO A 102 1.04 -5.78 17.75
C PRO A 102 2.43 -5.99 18.36
N GLU A 103 3.09 -7.10 18.03
CA GLU A 103 4.38 -7.48 18.61
C GLU A 103 5.36 -8.00 17.54
N VAL A 104 6.66 -7.83 17.78
CA VAL A 104 7.72 -8.40 16.94
C VAL A 104 7.91 -9.86 17.31
N ALA A 105 7.66 -10.76 16.36
CA ALA A 105 7.90 -12.19 16.54
C ALA A 105 9.40 -12.50 16.44
N ILE A 106 10.10 -12.53 17.57
CA ILE A 106 11.57 -12.62 17.62
C ILE A 106 12.13 -13.88 16.91
N GLY A 107 11.48 -15.03 17.09
CA GLY A 107 11.89 -16.30 16.46
C GLY A 107 11.61 -16.38 14.95
N ARG A 108 10.96 -15.35 14.39
CA ARG A 108 10.62 -15.22 12.95
C ARG A 108 11.11 -13.91 12.36
N SER A 109 12.04 -13.25 13.04
CA SER A 109 12.57 -11.95 12.66
C SER A 109 14.09 -11.97 12.59
N SER A 110 14.64 -11.29 11.59
CA SER A 110 16.05 -10.95 11.52
C SER A 110 16.41 -9.87 12.54
N TRP A 111 17.69 -9.52 12.62
CA TRP A 111 18.16 -8.40 13.44
C TRP A 111 17.39 -7.11 13.12
N ILE A 112 16.96 -6.44 14.18
CA ILE A 112 16.30 -5.14 14.14
C ILE A 112 16.96 -4.19 15.12
N TRP A 113 16.97 -2.90 14.77
CA TRP A 113 17.36 -1.82 15.65
C TRP A 113 16.24 -0.80 15.74
N GLN A 114 15.50 -0.82 16.84
CA GLN A 114 14.47 0.18 17.15
C GLN A 114 15.15 1.50 17.53
N ARG A 115 14.70 2.60 16.92
CA ARG A 115 15.37 3.90 17.01
C ARG A 115 14.39 5.05 17.18
N SER A 116 14.79 6.02 17.99
CA SER A 116 14.11 7.31 18.21
C SER A 116 14.56 8.41 17.25
N THR A 117 15.52 8.13 16.36
CA THR A 117 15.90 8.99 15.23
C THR A 117 16.67 8.18 14.20
N LEU A 118 16.36 8.39 12.92
CA LEU A 118 17.09 7.88 11.76
C LEU A 118 16.96 8.86 10.59
N SER A 119 17.72 8.66 9.51
CA SER A 119 17.62 9.53 8.34
C SER A 119 17.80 8.79 7.02
N ILE A 120 17.02 9.22 6.03
CA ILE A 120 17.03 8.70 4.66
C ILE A 120 17.19 9.92 3.75
N ALA A 121 18.25 9.93 2.93
CA ALA A 121 18.56 11.03 2.01
C ALA A 121 18.53 12.39 2.71
N SER A 122 19.20 12.48 3.87
CA SER A 122 19.29 13.67 4.72
C SER A 122 17.96 14.13 5.35
N THR A 123 16.85 13.44 5.12
CA THR A 123 15.58 13.69 5.81
C THR A 123 15.55 12.93 7.12
N ARG A 124 15.38 13.63 8.25
CA ARG A 124 15.30 13.01 9.57
C ARG A 124 13.87 12.57 9.88
N TYR A 125 13.76 11.40 10.48
CA TYR A 125 12.50 10.84 10.96
C TYR A 125 12.56 10.61 12.47
N ALA A 126 11.46 10.91 13.15
CA ALA A 126 11.38 10.92 14.62
C ALA A 126 11.34 9.52 15.25
N HIS A 127 11.04 8.48 14.48
CA HIS A 127 11.04 7.11 14.96
C HIS A 127 11.10 6.12 13.79
N GLY A 128 11.51 4.90 14.07
CA GLY A 128 11.50 3.81 13.09
C GLY A 128 12.39 2.66 13.50
N VAL A 129 12.62 1.75 12.55
CA VAL A 129 13.46 0.58 12.74
C VAL A 129 14.45 0.47 11.59
N SER A 130 15.72 0.28 11.92
CA SER A 130 16.78 -0.05 10.96
C SER A 130 17.01 -1.56 10.94
N VAL A 131 17.23 -2.12 9.75
CA VAL A 131 17.53 -3.53 9.51
C VAL A 131 18.69 -3.67 8.53
N HIS A 132 19.26 -4.87 8.43
CA HIS A 132 20.14 -5.17 7.31
C HIS A 132 19.36 -5.28 6.00
N ALA A 133 20.02 -4.97 4.89
CA ALA A 133 19.46 -5.03 3.54
C ALA A 133 18.94 -6.42 3.12
N ARG A 134 19.43 -7.50 3.73
CA ARG A 134 18.78 -8.82 3.68
C ARG A 134 18.14 -9.07 5.04
N SER A 135 16.83 -8.85 5.11
CA SER A 135 16.08 -9.01 6.36
C SER A 135 14.65 -9.43 6.11
N SER A 136 14.08 -10.08 7.13
CA SER A 136 12.66 -10.41 7.20
C SER A 136 12.23 -10.25 8.64
N VAL A 137 11.30 -9.35 8.92
CA VAL A 137 10.73 -9.10 10.25
C VAL A 137 9.25 -9.46 10.23
N THR A 138 8.81 -10.26 11.19
CA THR A 138 7.41 -10.65 11.31
C THR A 138 6.77 -9.91 12.49
N ILE A 139 5.69 -9.20 12.22
CA ILE A 139 4.86 -8.55 13.24
C ILE A 139 3.56 -9.34 13.35
N ARG A 140 3.26 -9.86 14.55
CA ARG A 140 1.93 -10.42 14.85
C ARG A 140 1.01 -9.29 15.25
N LEU A 141 -0.22 -9.30 14.76
CA LEU A 141 -1.13 -8.17 14.95
C LEU A 141 -1.97 -8.33 16.23
N HIS A 142 -2.34 -9.57 16.60
CA HIS A 142 -3.15 -9.94 17.78
C HIS A 142 -4.52 -9.27 17.93
N ARG A 143 -4.84 -8.31 17.07
CA ARG A 143 -6.13 -7.63 16.99
C ARG A 143 -6.47 -7.24 15.56
N ALA A 144 -7.66 -6.68 15.37
CA ALA A 144 -8.11 -6.21 14.06
C ALA A 144 -7.34 -4.94 13.64
N CYS A 145 -6.42 -5.09 12.70
CA CYS A 145 -5.70 -3.95 12.12
C CYS A 145 -6.07 -3.74 10.65
N SER A 146 -6.09 -2.49 10.23
CA SER A 146 -6.62 -2.07 8.92
C SER A 146 -5.54 -1.56 7.98
N ARG A 147 -4.50 -0.89 8.51
CA ARG A 147 -3.45 -0.23 7.71
C ARG A 147 -2.06 -0.45 8.30
N TYR A 148 -1.08 -0.62 7.42
CA TYR A 148 0.34 -0.43 7.70
C TYR A 148 0.89 0.71 6.85
N GLU A 149 1.65 1.62 7.48
CA GLU A 149 2.26 2.77 6.82
C GLU A 149 3.70 2.99 7.29
N ALA A 150 4.56 3.48 6.39
CA ALA A 150 5.96 3.79 6.68
C ALA A 150 6.57 4.66 5.57
N MET A 151 7.75 5.20 5.82
CA MET A 151 8.68 5.72 4.82
C MET A 151 9.88 4.76 4.75
N VAL A 152 10.17 4.19 3.58
CA VAL A 152 11.25 3.21 3.43
C VAL A 152 12.40 3.71 2.58
N GLY A 153 13.63 3.39 2.98
CA GLY A 153 14.81 3.77 2.23
C GLY A 153 16.10 3.22 2.80
N VAL A 154 17.20 3.50 2.12
CA VAL A 154 18.54 3.17 2.62
C VAL A 154 18.95 4.23 3.64
N ASP A 155 19.39 3.78 4.81
CA ASP A 155 19.82 4.65 5.91
C ASP A 155 21.09 5.43 5.51
N ASP A 156 21.16 6.72 5.87
CA ASP A 156 22.33 7.57 5.63
C ASP A 156 23.60 7.09 6.35
N LEU A 157 23.50 6.25 7.38
CA LEU A 157 24.63 5.52 7.99
C LEU A 157 25.37 4.64 6.97
N THR A 158 24.72 4.31 5.85
CA THR A 158 25.31 3.57 4.73
C THR A 158 26.12 4.48 3.78
N SER A 159 26.19 5.79 4.04
CA SER A 159 26.93 6.77 3.21
C SER A 159 26.57 6.72 1.72
N GLY A 160 25.29 6.47 1.41
CA GLY A 160 24.79 6.39 0.03
C GLY A 160 25.12 5.09 -0.72
N LEU A 161 25.71 4.09 -0.06
CA LEU A 161 26.02 2.81 -0.69
C LEU A 161 24.82 1.87 -0.76
N GLY A 162 24.85 0.96 -1.73
CA GLY A 162 23.89 -0.12 -1.85
C GLY A 162 22.58 0.26 -2.52
N ALA A 163 21.83 -0.78 -2.84
CA ALA A 163 20.50 -0.69 -3.41
C ALA A 163 19.68 -1.86 -2.88
N VAL A 164 18.45 -1.60 -2.49
CA VAL A 164 17.56 -2.58 -1.87
C VAL A 164 16.16 -2.50 -2.47
N ARG A 165 15.34 -3.50 -2.14
CA ARG A 165 13.92 -3.49 -2.44
C ARG A 165 13.14 -3.89 -1.21
N PHE A 166 12.08 -3.16 -0.94
CA PHE A 166 11.18 -3.38 0.18
C PHE A 166 9.93 -4.12 -0.28
N SER A 167 9.40 -4.99 0.57
CA SER A 167 8.12 -5.67 0.37
C SER A 167 7.39 -5.84 1.68
N VAL A 168 6.06 -5.78 1.61
CA VAL A 168 5.16 -6.16 2.72
C VAL A 168 4.38 -7.38 2.28
N PHE A 169 4.39 -8.42 3.12
CA PHE A 169 3.62 -9.65 2.91
C PHE A 169 2.60 -9.83 4.03
N GLY A 170 1.47 -10.47 3.70
CA GLY A 170 0.54 -10.99 4.69
C GLY A 170 1.07 -12.27 5.33
N GLY A 171 0.39 -12.72 6.39
CA GLY A 171 0.78 -13.89 7.18
C GLY A 171 0.79 -15.20 6.39
N SER A 172 -0.03 -15.29 5.33
CA SER A 172 -0.05 -16.40 4.38
C SER A 172 1.13 -16.42 3.41
N GLY A 173 1.93 -15.35 3.36
CA GLY A 173 3.00 -15.16 2.38
C GLY A 173 2.58 -14.45 1.09
N THR A 174 1.32 -14.03 0.95
CA THR A 174 0.89 -13.19 -0.18
C THR A 174 1.53 -11.81 -0.10
N ARG A 175 2.13 -11.32 -1.19
CA ARG A 175 2.73 -9.98 -1.23
C ARG A 175 1.64 -8.92 -1.36
N LEU A 176 1.56 -8.04 -0.38
CA LEU A 176 0.59 -6.95 -0.32
C LEU A 176 1.13 -5.68 -0.98
N TRP A 177 2.45 -5.46 -0.90
CA TRP A 177 3.10 -4.28 -1.47
C TRP A 177 4.57 -4.54 -1.83
N ARG A 178 5.10 -3.79 -2.80
CA ARG A 178 6.52 -3.84 -3.21
C ARG A 178 7.00 -2.48 -3.72
N SER A 179 8.20 -2.07 -3.33
CA SER A 179 8.86 -0.88 -3.86
C SER A 179 9.52 -1.11 -5.23
N PRO A 180 9.83 -0.04 -5.98
CA PRO A 180 10.95 0.00 -6.92
C PRO A 180 12.29 -0.34 -6.22
N VAL A 181 13.38 -0.44 -6.99
CA VAL A 181 14.72 -0.47 -6.36
C VAL A 181 15.00 0.90 -5.74
N VAL A 182 15.36 0.92 -4.47
CA VAL A 182 15.74 2.13 -3.75
C VAL A 182 17.25 2.12 -3.57
N LYS A 183 17.93 3.14 -4.10
CA LYS A 183 19.38 3.29 -3.99
C LYS A 183 19.72 4.17 -2.78
N GLY A 184 20.91 4.00 -2.22
CA GLY A 184 21.47 4.95 -1.26
C GLY A 184 21.41 6.39 -1.77
N GLY A 185 21.03 7.32 -0.90
CA GLY A 185 20.85 8.74 -1.22
C GLY A 185 19.57 9.08 -2.02
N SER A 186 18.72 8.10 -2.35
CA SER A 186 17.40 8.37 -2.94
C SER A 186 16.39 8.77 -1.87
N PRO A 187 15.40 9.65 -2.19
CA PRO A 187 14.31 9.97 -1.27
C PRO A 187 13.57 8.71 -0.79
N ALA A 188 13.06 8.78 0.44
CA ALA A 188 12.28 7.68 1.01
C ALA A 188 11.01 7.44 0.19
N VAL A 189 10.63 6.16 0.07
CA VAL A 189 9.42 5.73 -0.64
C VAL A 189 8.29 5.53 0.38
N PRO A 190 7.11 6.12 0.16
CA PRO A 190 5.97 5.90 1.05
C PRO A 190 5.40 4.50 0.89
N VAL A 191 5.10 3.87 2.02
CA VAL A 191 4.35 2.62 2.14
C VAL A 191 2.99 2.96 2.73
N SER A 192 1.93 2.48 2.09
CA SER A 192 0.59 2.57 2.67
C SER A 192 -0.24 1.41 2.12
N VAL A 193 -0.50 0.40 2.94
CA VAL A 193 -1.07 -0.88 2.52
C VAL A 193 -2.16 -1.36 3.46
N ALA A 194 -3.24 -1.89 2.90
CA ALA A 194 -4.32 -2.50 3.67
C ALA A 194 -3.87 -3.86 4.23
N ILE A 195 -4.10 -4.09 5.53
CA ILE A 195 -3.71 -5.31 6.24
C ILE A 195 -4.90 -5.98 6.94
N GLY A 196 -6.12 -5.57 6.59
CA GLY A 196 -7.36 -6.17 7.09
C GLY A 196 -7.40 -7.68 6.90
N GLY A 197 -7.85 -8.39 7.93
CA GLY A 197 -7.94 -9.85 7.93
C GLY A 197 -6.60 -10.59 8.06
N GLN A 198 -5.48 -9.88 8.16
CA GLN A 198 -4.19 -10.51 8.46
C GLN A 198 -4.07 -10.79 9.96
N THR A 199 -3.45 -11.91 10.31
CA THR A 199 -3.03 -12.20 11.71
C THR A 199 -1.60 -11.75 11.97
N SER A 200 -0.83 -11.58 10.90
CA SER A 200 0.54 -11.08 10.92
C SER A 200 0.90 -10.44 9.58
N ILE A 201 1.89 -9.57 9.61
CA ILE A 201 2.55 -9.04 8.41
C ILE A 201 4.03 -9.33 8.47
N ARG A 202 4.67 -9.41 7.31
CA ARG A 202 6.11 -9.62 7.18
C ARG A 202 6.74 -8.54 6.33
N LEU A 203 7.65 -7.81 6.95
CA LEU A 203 8.42 -6.72 6.37
C LEU A 203 9.73 -7.30 5.86
N VAL A 204 9.98 -7.17 4.56
CA VAL A 204 11.13 -7.81 3.92
C VAL A 204 11.96 -6.77 3.18
N VAL A 205 13.27 -6.86 3.32
CA VAL A 205 14.25 -6.12 2.52
C VAL A 205 15.13 -7.11 1.78
N GLU A 206 15.30 -6.88 0.49
CA GLU A 206 16.16 -7.69 -0.38
C GLU A 206 17.24 -6.80 -1.03
N PRO A 207 18.52 -7.24 -1.04
CA PRO A 207 19.56 -6.55 -1.81
C PRO A 207 19.26 -6.58 -3.31
N ALA A 208 19.49 -5.46 -3.99
CA ALA A 208 19.27 -5.28 -5.43
C ALA A 208 20.56 -4.94 -6.20
N SER A 209 21.73 -5.11 -5.57
CA SER A 209 23.05 -4.90 -6.17
C SER A 209 24.11 -5.76 -5.45
N PRO A 210 25.30 -5.98 -6.04
CA PRO A 210 26.40 -6.72 -5.39
C PRO A 210 26.83 -6.13 -4.05
N PHE A 211 26.78 -4.80 -3.91
CA PHE A 211 27.05 -4.08 -2.66
C PHE A 211 25.77 -3.86 -1.84
N GLY A 212 24.66 -4.49 -2.19
CA GLY A 212 23.41 -4.31 -1.47
C GLY A 212 23.44 -4.91 -0.08
N SER A 213 24.26 -5.93 0.19
CA SER A 213 24.31 -6.61 1.49
C SER A 213 24.90 -5.76 2.62
N VAL A 214 25.72 -4.76 2.32
CA VAL A 214 26.31 -3.86 3.33
C VAL A 214 25.36 -2.76 3.78
N ALA A 215 24.24 -2.57 3.08
CA ALA A 215 23.33 -1.47 3.39
C ALA A 215 22.50 -1.72 4.64
N LEU A 216 22.31 -0.65 5.41
CA LEU A 216 21.22 -0.54 6.38
C LEU A 216 19.99 0.03 5.66
N ALA A 217 18.84 -0.54 6.00
CA ALA A 217 17.56 -0.20 5.41
C ALA A 217 16.59 0.18 6.53
N ASP A 218 15.85 1.24 6.30
CA ASP A 218 14.98 1.85 7.30
C ASP A 218 13.51 1.65 6.96
N TRP A 219 12.74 1.36 8.01
CA TRP A 219 11.29 1.51 8.06
C TRP A 219 10.98 2.70 8.98
N ALA A 220 11.09 3.90 8.43
CA ALA A 220 10.89 5.16 9.14
C ALA A 220 9.40 5.48 9.31
N GLU A 221 9.05 6.17 10.40
CA GLU A 221 7.66 6.50 10.77
C GLU A 221 6.68 5.32 10.67
N SER A 222 7.21 4.12 10.87
CA SER A 222 6.49 2.87 10.66
C SER A 222 5.41 2.69 11.72
N ARG A 223 4.17 2.54 11.27
CA ARG A 223 2.97 2.49 12.11
C ARG A 223 1.92 1.50 11.61
N ILE A 224 1.13 1.00 12.55
CA ILE A 224 0.02 0.07 12.34
C ILE A 224 -1.24 0.68 12.94
N SER A 225 -2.30 0.77 12.16
CA SER A 225 -3.61 1.25 12.64
C SER A 225 -4.52 0.07 12.96
N CYS A 226 -5.00 0.01 14.21
CA CYS A 226 -5.89 -1.05 14.70
C CYS A 226 -7.17 -0.50 15.34
N ALA A 227 -8.19 -1.34 15.42
CA ALA A 227 -9.53 -1.04 15.97
C ALA A 227 -9.75 -1.72 17.31
#